data_AF-A0A496SRX6-F1
#
_entry.id   AF-A0A496SRX6-F1
#
_cell.length_a   1.000
_cell.length_b   1.000
_cell.length_c   1.000
_cell.angle_alpha   90.00
_cell.angle_beta   90.00
_cell.angle_gamma   90.00
#
_symmetry.space_group_name_H-M   'P 1'
#
loop_
_entity.id
_entity.type
_entity.pdbx_description
1 polymer ?
#
loop_
_entity_poly.entity_id
_entity_poly.type
_entity_poly.pdbx_seq_one_letter_code
_entity_poly.pdbx_strand_id
1 'polypeptide(L)'
;MTIDSIKKQLYELTETFLDGSFEFSKDGEGRSVLHIILSDSIQAVNFVALIENEFEIEFDDEEIDLDFFLSFDRIAQLIKGHLEQKVLSSQGDNFF
;
A
#
# COMPACT_ATOMS: atom_id res chain seq x y z
N MET A 1 1.32 -1.11 14.35
CA MET A 1 0.06 -1.10 13.57
C MET A 1 -0.31 -2.55 13.24
N THR A 2 -1.59 -2.95 13.24
CA THR A 2 -2.00 -4.31 12.86
C THR A 2 -2.26 -4.40 11.35
N ILE A 3 -2.17 -5.60 10.78
CA ILE A 3 -2.48 -5.82 9.35
C ILE A 3 -3.90 -5.40 9.02
N ASP A 4 -4.89 -5.73 9.85
CA ASP A 4 -6.27 -5.35 9.60
C ASP A 4 -6.46 -3.83 9.53
N SER A 5 -5.73 -3.06 10.36
CA SER A 5 -5.76 -1.60 10.29
C SER A 5 -5.10 -1.05 9.02
N ILE A 6 -3.97 -1.63 8.60
CA ILE A 6 -3.29 -1.26 7.34
C ILE A 6 -4.21 -1.53 6.16
N LYS A 7 -4.80 -2.73 6.10
CA LYS A 7 -5.74 -3.09 5.04
C LYS A 7 -6.92 -2.14 4.98
N LYS A 8 -7.51 -1.82 6.12
CA LYS A 8 -8.64 -0.88 6.18
C LYS A 8 -8.26 0.48 5.59
N GLN A 9 -7.15 1.06 6.03
CA GLN A 9 -6.69 2.34 5.48
C GLN A 9 -6.36 2.26 4.00
N LEU A 10 -5.72 1.18 3.56
CA LEU A 10 -5.38 0.97 2.17
C LEU A 10 -6.64 0.86 1.28
N TYR A 11 -7.73 0.26 1.77
CA TYR A 11 -9.03 0.28 1.10
C TYR A 11 -9.59 1.70 1.01
N GLU A 12 -9.66 2.43 2.13
CA GLU A 12 -10.17 3.80 2.18
C GLU A 12 -9.38 4.74 1.24
N LEU A 13 -8.06 4.57 1.19
CA LEU A 13 -7.15 5.30 0.32
C LEU A 13 -7.38 4.96 -1.16
N THR A 14 -7.64 3.70 -1.47
CA THR A 14 -7.95 3.29 -2.85
C THR A 14 -9.31 3.78 -3.32
N GLU A 15 -10.33 3.74 -2.45
CA GLU A 15 -11.65 4.33 -2.74
C GLU A 15 -11.54 5.83 -3.04
N THR A 16 -10.76 6.54 -2.24
CA THR A 16 -10.50 7.97 -2.42
C THR A 16 -9.74 8.24 -3.72
N PHE A 17 -8.72 7.43 -4.02
CA PHE A 17 -7.91 7.56 -5.24
C PHE A 17 -8.73 7.40 -6.52
N LEU A 18 -9.75 6.53 -6.49
CA LEU A 18 -10.65 6.28 -7.62
C LEU A 18 -11.93 7.13 -7.58
N ASP A 19 -11.98 8.15 -6.72
CA ASP A 19 -13.13 9.06 -6.55
C ASP A 19 -14.45 8.32 -6.29
N GLY A 20 -14.40 7.23 -5.50
CA GLY A 20 -15.57 6.39 -5.22
C GLY A 20 -16.17 5.68 -6.44
N SER A 21 -15.48 5.67 -7.58
CA SER A 21 -15.92 4.98 -8.81
C SER A 21 -15.93 3.44 -8.65
N PHE A 22 -15.42 2.94 -7.53
CA PHE A 22 -15.40 1.52 -7.16
C PHE A 22 -15.99 1.34 -5.77
N GLU A 23 -17.14 0.66 -5.68
CA GLU A 23 -17.62 0.11 -4.41
C GLU A 23 -16.84 -1.18 -4.12
N PHE A 24 -16.10 -1.24 -3.01
CA PHE A 24 -15.50 -2.50 -2.58
C PHE A 24 -16.60 -3.43 -2.05
N SER A 25 -17.12 -4.31 -2.91
CA SER A 25 -17.98 -5.40 -2.45
C SER A 25 -17.12 -6.36 -1.63
N LYS A 26 -17.62 -6.76 -0.46
CA LYS A 26 -16.91 -7.54 0.59
C LYS A 26 -16.27 -8.87 0.19
N ASP A 27 -16.36 -9.29 -1.07
CA ASP A 27 -15.86 -10.56 -1.59
C ASP A 27 -15.08 -10.37 -2.91
N GLY A 28 -13.74 -10.28 -2.81
CA GLY A 28 -12.84 -10.59 -3.94
C GLY A 28 -12.57 -9.49 -4.99
N GLU A 29 -13.22 -8.33 -4.95
CA GLU A 29 -13.07 -7.28 -5.98
C GLU A 29 -11.77 -6.48 -5.90
N GLY A 30 -11.01 -6.59 -4.81
CA GLY A 30 -9.76 -5.83 -4.65
C GLY A 30 -8.71 -6.14 -5.72
N ARG A 31 -8.71 -7.35 -6.31
CA ARG A 31 -7.83 -7.66 -7.44
C ARG A 31 -8.18 -6.88 -8.71
N SER A 32 -9.48 -6.74 -8.98
CA SER A 32 -9.97 -6.01 -10.14
C SER A 32 -9.61 -4.52 -10.06
N VAL A 33 -9.69 -3.95 -8.85
CA VAL A 33 -9.33 -2.54 -8.59
C VAL A 33 -7.84 -2.31 -8.83
N LEU A 34 -6.97 -3.14 -8.25
CA LEU A 34 -5.53 -3.00 -8.44
C LEU A 34 -5.11 -3.22 -9.91
N HIS A 35 -5.79 -4.10 -10.64
CA HIS A 35 -5.58 -4.27 -12.08
C HIS A 35 -5.95 -3.03 -12.88
N ILE A 36 -6.98 -2.28 -12.49
CA ILE A 36 -7.36 -1.03 -13.15
C ILE A 36 -6.30 0.04 -12.91
N ILE A 37 -5.84 0.16 -11.67
CA ILE A 37 -4.74 1.07 -11.33
C ILE A 37 -3.48 0.71 -12.13
N LEU A 38 -3.14 -0.58 -12.22
CA LEU A 38 -2.00 -1.07 -13.00
C LEU A 38 -2.15 -0.83 -14.51
N SER A 39 -3.38 -0.79 -15.03
CA SER A 39 -3.63 -0.62 -16.47
C SER A 39 -3.18 0.74 -17.01
N ASP A 40 -3.01 1.73 -16.15
CA ASP A 40 -2.43 3.02 -16.45
C ASP A 40 -1.14 3.22 -15.63
N SER A 41 0.00 3.25 -16.32
CA SER A 41 1.32 3.38 -15.68
C SER A 41 1.46 4.64 -14.82
N ILE A 42 0.79 5.74 -15.18
CA ILE A 42 0.82 6.98 -14.40
C ILE A 42 -0.02 6.80 -13.13
N GLN A 43 -1.18 6.13 -13.24
CA GLN A 43 -1.99 5.82 -12.06
C GLN A 43 -1.28 4.87 -11.11
N ALA A 44 -0.60 3.86 -11.62
CA ALA A 44 0.19 2.93 -10.81
C ALA A 44 1.26 3.65 -9.98
N VAL A 45 2.05 4.52 -10.62
CA VAL A 45 3.09 5.31 -9.93
C VAL A 45 2.47 6.27 -8.91
N ASN A 46 1.40 6.98 -9.29
CA ASN A 46 0.73 7.90 -8.37
C ASN A 46 0.11 7.18 -7.16
N PHE A 47 -0.41 5.98 -7.35
CA PHE A 47 -0.97 5.17 -6.28
C PHE A 47 0.10 4.70 -5.30
N VAL A 48 1.25 4.23 -5.82
CA VAL A 48 2.40 3.86 -4.97
C VAL A 48 2.88 5.06 -4.16
N ALA A 49 3.10 6.21 -4.81
CA ALA A 49 3.53 7.43 -4.14
C ALA A 49 2.52 7.91 -3.07
N LEU A 50 1.22 7.70 -3.30
CA LEU A 50 0.18 8.01 -2.33
C LEU A 50 0.28 7.09 -1.09
N ILE A 51 0.51 5.79 -1.29
CA ILE A 51 0.72 4.84 -0.19
C ILE A 51 1.97 5.21 0.62
N GLU A 52 3.09 5.45 -0.05
CA GLU A 52 4.35 5.84 0.59
C GLU A 52 4.19 7.07 1.48
N ASN A 53 3.48 8.09 0.97
CA ASN A 53 3.21 9.31 1.72
C ASN A 53 2.28 9.06 2.92
N GLU A 54 1.17 8.33 2.72
CA GLU A 54 0.19 8.07 3.79
C GLU A 54 0.80 7.26 4.95
N PHE A 55 1.63 6.26 4.64
CA PHE A 55 2.25 5.41 5.66
C PHE A 55 3.63 5.91 6.10
N GLU A 56 4.13 7.00 5.53
CA GLU A 56 5.48 7.54 5.73
C GLU A 56 6.57 6.46 5.58
N ILE A 57 6.51 5.71 4.47
CA ILE A 57 7.44 4.65 4.07
C ILE A 57 8.00 4.92 2.67
N GLU A 58 9.04 4.21 2.28
CA GLU A 58 9.58 4.22 0.92
C GLU A 58 9.73 2.75 0.49
N PHE A 59 9.12 2.37 -0.63
CA PHE A 59 9.32 1.04 -1.20
C PHE A 59 10.59 1.01 -2.04
N ASP A 60 11.28 -0.12 -2.05
CA ASP A 60 12.34 -0.36 -3.02
C ASP A 60 11.72 -0.64 -4.41
N ASP A 61 12.42 -0.24 -5.47
CA ASP A 61 11.98 -0.52 -6.86
C ASP A 61 11.74 -2.02 -7.11
N GLU A 62 12.47 -2.89 -6.41
CA GLU A 62 12.34 -4.35 -6.49
C GLU A 62 11.06 -4.87 -5.81
N GLU A 63 10.45 -4.09 -4.92
CA GLU A 63 9.18 -4.42 -4.25
C GLU A 63 7.96 -4.03 -5.09
N ILE A 64 8.11 -3.09 -6.03
CA ILE A 64 7.05 -2.56 -6.89
C ILE A 64 7.09 -3.28 -8.24
N ASP A 65 6.67 -4.54 -8.25
CA ASP A 65 6.52 -5.35 -9.45
C ASP A 65 5.04 -5.57 -9.82
N LEU A 66 4.77 -6.39 -10.84
CA LEU A 66 3.40 -6.74 -11.21
C LEU A 66 2.67 -7.49 -10.09
N ASP A 67 3.40 -8.22 -9.24
CA ASP A 67 2.84 -8.98 -8.12
C ASP A 67 2.37 -8.08 -6.97
N PHE A 68 2.96 -6.88 -6.84
CA PHE A 68 2.48 -5.82 -5.94
C PHE A 68 0.99 -5.54 -6.15
N PHE A 69 0.55 -5.45 -7.41
CA PHE A 69 -0.82 -5.14 -7.80
C PHE A 69 -1.74 -6.37 -7.86
N LEU A 70 -1.30 -7.55 -7.42
CA LEU A 70 -2.15 -8.75 -7.40
C LEU A 70 -3.02 -8.87 -6.15
N SER A 71 -2.68 -8.20 -5.04
CA SER A 71 -3.52 -8.23 -3.83
C SER A 71 -3.18 -7.15 -2.81
N PHE A 72 -4.22 -6.63 -2.16
CA PHE A 72 -4.11 -5.77 -0.98
C PHE A 72 -3.39 -6.44 0.19
N ASP A 73 -3.50 -7.77 0.31
CA ASP A 73 -2.77 -8.56 1.29
C ASP A 73 -1.25 -8.40 1.13
N ARG A 74 -0.75 -8.47 -0.11
CA ARG A 74 0.68 -8.30 -0.40
C ARG A 74 1.15 -6.90 -0.01
N ILE A 75 0.44 -5.87 -0.47
CA ILE A 75 0.75 -4.47 -0.19
C ILE A 75 0.75 -4.22 1.33
N ALA A 76 -0.27 -4.71 2.04
CA ALA A 76 -0.37 -4.54 3.49
C ALA A 76 0.78 -5.22 4.27
N GLN A 77 1.28 -6.36 3.77
CA GLN A 77 2.45 -7.03 4.37
C GLN A 77 3.73 -6.21 4.14
N LEU A 78 3.92 -5.65 2.94
CA LEU A 78 5.07 -4.80 2.65
C LEU A 78 5.07 -3.54 3.52
N ILE A 79 3.94 -2.83 3.58
CA ILE A 79 3.75 -1.66 4.47
C ILE A 79 4.08 -2.02 5.92
N LYS A 80 3.56 -3.15 6.41
CA LYS A 80 3.84 -3.60 7.77
C LYS A 80 5.35 -3.83 7.99
N GLY A 81 6.02 -4.48 7.04
CA GLY A 81 7.46 -4.72 7.09
C GLY A 81 8.24 -3.41 7.22
N HIS A 82 7.93 -2.42 6.39
CA HIS A 82 8.54 -1.09 6.42
C HIS A 82 8.29 -0.35 7.74
N LEU A 83 7.05 -0.35 8.22
CA LEU A 83 6.71 0.27 9.51
C LEU A 83 7.45 -0.39 10.69
N GLU A 84 7.63 -1.71 10.66
CA GLU A 84 8.40 -2.44 11.70
C GLU A 84 9.90 -2.12 11.61
N GLN A 85 10.47 -2.02 10.41
CA GLN A 85 11.86 -1.61 10.22
C GLN A 85 12.11 -0.17 10.68
N LYS A 86 11.22 0.77 10.36
CA LYS A 86 11.31 2.17 10.79
C LYS A 86 11.35 2.32 12.31
N VAL A 87 10.55 1.52 13.03
CA VAL A 87 10.56 1.48 14.50
C VAL A 87 11.90 0.96 15.04
N LEU A 88 12.48 -0.07 14.42
CA LEU A 88 13.77 -0.64 14.82
C LEU A 88 14.93 0.34 14.55
N SER A 89 14.92 1.00 13.39
CA SER A 89 15.94 2.01 13.02
C SER A 89 15.90 3.24 13.92
N SER A 90 14.71 3.64 14.37
CA SER A 90 14.53 4.78 15.28
C SER A 90 14.98 4.51 16.73
N GLN A 91 15.24 3.25 17.10
CA GLN A 91 15.75 2.87 18.42
C GLN A 91 17.29 2.79 18.49
N GLY A 92 17.99 2.90 17.34
CA GLY A 92 19.44 2.81 17.25
C GLY A 92 20.23 4.10 17.58
N ASP A 93 19.56 5.25 17.74
CA ASP A 93 20.22 6.57 17.80
C ASP A 93 20.43 7.11 19.23
N ASN A 94 20.48 6.25 20.25
CA ASN A 94 20.70 6.64 21.66
C ASN A 94 22.00 6.06 22.25
N PHE A 95 23.06 5.97 21.44
CA PHE A 95 24.40 5.64 21.90
C PHE A 95 25.47 6.49 21.20
N PHE A 96 25.53 7.79 21.52
CA PHE A 96 26.78 8.56 21.51
C PHE A 96 26.72 9.68 22.54
#